data_AF-A0A183KAU4-F1
#
_entry.id   AF-A0A183KAU4-F1
#
_cell.length_a   1.000
_cell.length_b   1.000
_cell.length_c   1.000
_cell.angle_alpha   90.00
_cell.angle_beta   90.00
_cell.angle_gamma   90.00
#
_symmetry.space_group_name_H-M   'P 1'
#
loop_
_entity.id
_entity.type
_entity.pdbx_description
1 polymer ?
#
loop_
_entity_poly.entity_id
_entity_poly.type
_entity_poly.pdbx_seq_one_letter_code
_entity_poly.pdbx_strand_id
1 'polypeptide(L)'
;MVKNLKRLKRKWEKEYNKQESQILDFFPTTFELPVRFYQHIWNIICLLKNFILKHGNVLEWYISCFVVAVVVVAAAAVAVVVVAVVAAVVVAAAVVVAVVVVAVVVVVVVVAVVVAVVVVVAAVVVAVVVVAVVVVVAAAVVVAVVVVAVVVKFEQQTVGDIQNRELPETYVVSKYITNPYLLCGRKFDLRVYVLVTSFNPLKVWVYRDGFARFSNTRFSLDSIDDQYIHLTNIAVQKTAPDYDAEKGCKWSIGCLRRHLLSIYGYKKVAELFHQVDIIFIGSLLSVQKIIINDKRCFELYGYDILLDDNLRPWLLEINACPSLTASSKEDYTLKTNLLNDMLDVVDLEGRLTSFEKRVGDFDLIWDDGPIHPASDTTEGWLINALNTINPFNSENSSESVHVFGPNGLPRLNSFLGCTSRQSARCKLDSKC
;
A
#
# COMPACT_ATOMS: atom_id res chain seq x y z
N MET A 1 -6.46 6.68 15.57
CA MET A 1 -5.61 5.99 16.55
C MET A 1 -4.12 6.31 16.42
N VAL A 2 -3.48 6.10 15.26
CA VAL A 2 -2.02 6.35 15.06
C VAL A 2 -1.55 7.72 15.56
N LYS A 3 -2.32 8.80 15.30
CA LYS A 3 -2.02 10.15 15.82
C LYS A 3 -1.95 10.19 17.34
N ASN A 4 -2.82 9.46 18.04
CA ASN A 4 -2.84 9.40 19.50
C ASN A 4 -1.71 8.54 20.05
N LEU A 5 -1.37 7.42 19.41
CA LEU A 5 -0.19 6.62 19.75
C LEU A 5 1.10 7.43 19.64
N LYS A 6 1.28 8.19 18.55
CA LYS A 6 2.42 9.11 18.38
C LYS A 6 2.46 10.18 19.49
N ARG A 7 1.30 10.68 19.94
CA ARG A 7 1.21 11.64 21.07
C ARG A 7 1.55 10.96 22.40
N LEU A 8 1.05 9.76 22.65
CA LEU A 8 1.34 8.97 23.85
C LEU A 8 2.85 8.68 23.95
N LYS A 9 3.47 8.25 22.85
CA LYS A 9 4.92 8.03 22.77
C LYS A 9 5.72 9.28 23.12
N ARG A 10 5.39 10.43 22.54
CA ARG A 10 6.05 11.72 22.86
C ARG A 10 5.84 12.15 24.31
N LYS A 11 4.70 11.80 24.92
CA LYS A 11 4.44 12.06 26.33
C LYS A 11 5.35 11.18 27.20
N TRP A 12 5.42 9.89 26.88
CA TRP A 12 6.32 8.94 27.55
C TRP A 12 7.80 9.33 27.40
N GLU A 13 8.25 9.79 26.22
CA GLU A 13 9.62 10.31 26.03
C GLU A 13 9.99 11.51 26.91
N LYS A 14 9.00 12.25 27.43
CA LYS A 14 9.23 13.38 28.33
C LYS A 14 9.21 12.96 29.79
N GLU A 15 8.33 12.02 30.14
CA GLU A 15 8.17 11.50 31.51
C GLU A 15 9.24 10.45 31.84
N TYR A 16 9.72 9.74 30.83
CA TYR A 16 10.63 8.59 30.89
C TYR A 16 11.75 8.72 29.86
N ASN A 17 12.67 7.77 29.82
CA ASN A 17 13.78 7.81 28.88
C ASN A 17 13.36 7.44 27.44
N LYS A 18 14.13 7.94 26.46
CA LYS A 18 13.90 7.66 25.03
C LYS A 18 14.00 6.17 24.68
N GLN A 19 14.71 5.36 25.46
CA GLN A 19 14.81 3.92 25.25
C GLN A 19 13.50 3.22 25.64
N GLU A 20 12.87 3.63 26.74
CA GLU A 20 11.63 3.05 27.24
C GLU A 20 10.44 3.38 26.33
N SER A 21 10.45 4.53 25.66
CA SER A 21 9.41 4.90 24.71
C SER A 21 9.41 4.07 23.41
N GLN A 22 10.51 3.37 23.09
CA GLN A 22 10.59 2.51 21.89
C GLN A 22 9.66 1.31 21.98
N ILE A 23 9.25 0.96 23.19
CA ILE A 23 8.30 -0.12 23.45
C ILE A 23 6.93 0.19 22.85
N LEU A 24 6.58 1.47 22.69
CA LEU A 24 5.36 1.92 22.00
C LEU A 24 5.51 1.99 20.47
N ASP A 25 6.64 1.53 19.92
CA ASP A 25 6.93 1.50 18.49
C ASP A 25 6.48 0.17 17.86
N PHE A 26 5.23 -0.22 18.08
CA PHE A 26 4.71 -1.53 17.67
C PHE A 26 3.81 -1.47 16.43
N PHE A 27 3.80 -0.36 15.68
CA PHE A 27 3.03 -0.22 14.45
C PHE A 27 3.93 0.29 13.32
N PRO A 28 3.71 -0.14 12.06
CA PRO A 28 4.56 0.29 10.96
C PRO A 28 4.50 1.80 10.74
N THR A 29 5.49 2.34 10.03
CA THR A 29 5.46 3.77 9.69
C THR A 29 4.27 4.07 8.79
N THR A 30 3.35 4.89 9.29
CA THR A 30 2.10 5.21 8.60
C THR A 30 1.97 6.70 8.28
N PHE A 31 1.48 6.99 7.08
CA PHE A 31 1.12 8.31 6.56
C PHE A 31 -0.34 8.32 6.12
N GLU A 32 -1.03 9.41 6.41
CA GLU A 32 -2.37 9.67 5.88
C GLU A 32 -2.19 10.35 4.53
N LEU A 33 -2.72 9.77 3.45
CA LEU A 33 -2.63 10.39 2.15
C LEU A 33 -3.63 11.57 2.11
N PRO A 34 -3.20 12.83 1.98
CA PRO A 34 -4.14 13.94 1.93
C PRO A 34 -4.99 13.79 0.68
N VAL A 35 -6.31 13.86 0.82
CA VAL A 35 -7.25 13.89 -0.32
C VAL A 35 -6.85 14.94 -1.38
N ARG A 36 -6.19 16.03 -0.95
CA ARG A 36 -5.67 17.10 -1.81
C ARG A 36 -4.51 16.68 -2.73
N PHE A 37 -3.82 15.57 -2.47
CA PHE A 37 -2.71 15.10 -3.31
C PHE A 37 -3.23 14.65 -4.69
N TYR A 38 -4.40 14.00 -4.72
CA TYR A 38 -5.12 13.71 -5.96
C TYR A 38 -5.52 14.99 -6.71
N GLN A 39 -6.02 16.01 -6.00
CA GLN A 39 -6.30 17.32 -6.61
C GLN A 39 -5.05 17.99 -7.17
N HIS A 40 -3.89 17.88 -6.51
CA HIS A 40 -2.65 18.49 -7.01
C HIS A 40 -2.10 17.77 -8.25
N ILE A 41 -2.06 16.43 -8.25
CA ILE A 41 -1.67 15.67 -9.45
C ILE A 41 -2.66 15.96 -10.58
N TRP A 42 -3.96 15.99 -10.29
CA TRP A 42 -4.99 16.33 -11.27
C TRP A 42 -4.84 17.76 -11.80
N ASN A 43 -4.55 18.74 -10.93
CA ASN A 43 -4.30 20.12 -11.34
C ASN A 43 -3.03 20.23 -12.22
N ILE A 44 -1.98 19.46 -11.93
CA ILE A 44 -0.79 19.38 -12.78
C ILE A 44 -1.14 18.77 -14.15
N ILE A 45 -1.92 17.71 -14.19
CA ILE A 45 -2.43 17.10 -15.42
C ILE A 45 -3.30 18.09 -16.21
N CYS A 46 -4.17 18.84 -15.53
CA CYS A 46 -4.99 19.90 -16.15
C CYS A 46 -4.16 21.08 -16.64
N LEU A 47 -3.10 21.47 -15.92
CA LEU A 47 -2.15 22.51 -16.35
C LEU A 47 -1.35 22.05 -17.57
N LEU A 48 -0.88 20.80 -17.59
CA LEU A 48 -0.24 20.19 -18.75
C LEU A 48 -1.21 20.13 -19.94
N LYS A 49 -2.47 19.75 -19.71
CA LYS A 49 -3.54 19.77 -20.72
C LYS A 49 -3.75 21.18 -21.29
N ASN A 50 -3.86 22.20 -20.43
CA ASN A 50 -4.02 23.59 -20.86
C ASN A 50 -2.78 24.14 -21.55
N PHE A 51 -1.58 23.74 -21.14
CA PHE A 51 -0.33 24.12 -21.80
C PHE A 51 -0.26 23.54 -23.23
N ILE A 52 -0.58 22.26 -23.39
CA ILE A 52 -0.64 21.59 -24.70
C ILE A 52 -1.70 22.23 -25.60
N LEU A 53 -2.89 22.54 -25.08
CA LEU A 53 -3.96 23.20 -25.83
C LEU A 53 -3.61 24.63 -26.24
N LYS A 54 -2.98 25.41 -25.34
CA LYS A 54 -2.63 26.82 -25.60
C LYS A 54 -1.46 26.99 -26.56
N HIS A 55 -0.57 26.00 -26.63
CA HIS A 55 0.55 25.97 -27.57
C HIS A 55 0.24 25.23 -28.90
N GLY A 56 -0.89 24.53 -29.01
CA GLY A 56 -1.38 23.95 -30.27
C GLY A 56 -1.61 25.00 -31.38
N ASN A 57 -2.02 26.22 -31.01
CA ASN A 57 -2.24 27.31 -31.98
C ASN A 57 -0.94 27.90 -32.57
N VAL A 58 0.22 27.62 -31.96
CA VAL A 58 1.51 28.01 -32.55
C VAL A 58 1.76 27.22 -33.84
N LEU A 59 1.29 25.96 -33.89
CA LEU A 59 1.40 25.11 -35.07
C LEU A 59 0.55 25.64 -36.24
N GLU A 60 -0.67 26.12 -35.98
CA GLU A 60 -1.52 26.75 -37.02
C GLU A 60 -0.90 28.05 -37.58
N TRP A 61 -0.24 28.83 -36.73
CA TRP A 61 0.48 30.03 -37.17
C TRP A 61 1.70 29.66 -38.04
N TYR A 62 2.48 28.65 -37.64
CA TYR A 62 3.59 28.14 -38.45
C TYR A 62 3.12 27.53 -39.78
N ILE A 63 2.01 26.80 -39.79
CA ILE A 63 1.40 26.24 -41.01
C ILE A 63 0.94 27.38 -41.92
N SER A 64 0.30 28.43 -41.38
CA SER A 64 -0.14 29.58 -42.17
C SER A 64 1.03 30.36 -42.76
N CYS A 65 2.07 30.64 -41.97
CA CYS A 65 3.29 31.28 -42.47
C CYS A 65 4.02 30.42 -43.51
N PHE A 66 4.00 29.09 -43.36
CA PHE A 66 4.63 28.16 -44.30
C PHE A 66 3.84 28.04 -45.62
N VAL A 67 2.51 27.99 -45.57
CA VAL A 67 1.65 28.02 -46.77
C VAL A 67 1.86 29.32 -47.55
N VAL A 68 1.94 30.46 -46.85
CA VAL A 68 2.26 31.76 -47.49
C VAL A 68 3.65 31.73 -48.13
N ALA A 69 4.67 31.18 -47.45
CA ALA A 69 6.01 31.04 -48.00
C ALA A 69 6.04 30.15 -49.26
N VAL A 70 5.31 29.02 -49.25
CA VAL A 70 5.20 28.11 -50.41
C VAL A 70 4.50 28.78 -51.59
N VAL A 71 3.42 29.54 -51.36
CA VAL A 71 2.72 30.28 -52.41
C VAL A 71 3.62 31.37 -53.01
N VAL A 72 4.41 32.07 -52.19
CA VAL A 72 5.38 33.08 -52.65
C VAL A 72 6.50 32.45 -53.49
N VAL A 73 7.04 31.31 -53.06
CA VAL A 73 8.07 30.57 -53.81
C VAL A 73 7.52 30.02 -55.13
N ALA A 74 6.29 29.52 -55.16
CA ALA A 74 5.63 29.07 -56.37
C ALA A 74 5.37 30.23 -57.35
N ALA A 75 4.91 31.39 -56.85
CA ALA A 75 4.73 32.58 -57.67
C ALA A 75 6.06 33.11 -58.25
N ALA A 76 7.14 33.07 -57.47
CA ALA A 76 8.48 33.43 -57.92
C ALA A 76 9.00 32.46 -59.01
N ALA A 77 8.75 31.16 -58.87
CA ALA A 77 9.10 30.17 -59.89
C ALA A 77 8.35 30.40 -61.22
N VAL A 78 7.06 30.74 -61.16
CA VAL A 78 6.27 31.12 -62.34
C VAL A 78 6.82 32.40 -62.99
N ALA A 79 7.19 33.40 -62.19
CA ALA A 79 7.81 34.63 -62.70
C ALA A 79 9.14 34.36 -63.41
N VAL A 80 9.99 33.47 -62.88
CA VAL A 80 11.25 33.06 -63.52
C VAL A 80 11.00 32.35 -64.86
N VAL A 81 9.98 31.51 -64.95
CA VAL A 81 9.59 30.86 -66.21
C VAL A 81 9.08 31.89 -67.23
N VAL A 82 8.27 32.86 -66.81
CA VAL A 82 7.80 33.95 -67.68
C VAL A 82 8.98 34.79 -68.18
N VAL A 83 9.94 35.15 -67.31
CA VAL A 83 11.15 35.88 -67.70
C VAL A 83 12.01 35.08 -68.68
N ALA A 84 12.15 33.76 -68.48
CA ALA A 84 12.87 32.88 -69.39
C ALA A 84 12.20 32.77 -70.77
N VAL A 85 10.87 32.72 -70.82
CA VAL A 85 10.09 32.72 -72.07
C VAL A 85 10.19 34.07 -72.78
N VAL A 86 10.10 35.19 -72.05
CA VAL A 86 10.29 36.54 -72.62
C VAL A 86 11.73 36.70 -73.15
N ALA A 87 12.74 36.22 -72.44
CA ALA A 87 14.13 36.21 -72.91
C ALA A 87 14.30 35.37 -74.18
N ALA A 88 13.63 34.21 -74.28
CA ALA A 88 13.64 33.38 -75.49
C ALA A 88 12.97 34.09 -76.69
N VAL A 89 11.90 34.84 -76.46
CA VAL A 89 11.22 35.65 -77.49
C VAL A 89 12.08 36.85 -77.91
N VAL A 90 12.80 37.50 -76.97
CA VAL A 90 13.74 38.60 -77.27
C VAL A 90 14.96 38.10 -78.05
N VAL A 91 15.46 36.89 -77.75
CA VAL A 91 16.54 36.24 -78.51
C VAL A 91 16.05 35.82 -79.92
N ALA A 92 14.77 35.43 -80.07
CA ALA A 92 14.17 35.15 -81.37
C ALA A 92 13.88 36.41 -82.21
N ALA A 93 13.73 37.58 -81.57
CA ALA A 93 13.44 38.85 -82.23
C ALA A 93 14.69 39.61 -82.76
N ALA A 94 15.90 39.10 -82.53
CA ALA A 94 17.14 39.70 -83.03
C ALA A 94 17.50 39.14 -84.42
N VAL A 95 16.77 39.56 -85.46
CA VAL A 95 17.19 39.42 -86.86
C VAL A 95 17.17 40.81 -87.47
N VAL A 96 18.33 41.34 -87.87
CA VAL A 96 18.57 42.22 -89.04
C VAL A 96 20.06 42.64 -89.09
N VAL A 97 20.74 42.06 -90.10
CA VAL A 97 21.84 42.62 -90.92
C VAL A 97 23.32 42.39 -90.51
N ALA A 98 23.90 41.41 -91.23
CA ALA A 98 25.19 41.43 -91.95
C ALA A 98 26.53 41.01 -91.28
N VAL A 99 26.98 39.80 -91.70
CA VAL A 99 28.34 39.44 -92.21
C VAL A 99 29.25 38.55 -91.33
N VAL A 100 29.42 37.30 -91.83
CA VAL A 100 30.41 36.20 -91.59
C VAL A 100 30.37 35.50 -90.21
N VAL A 101 29.61 34.42 -89.94
CA VAL A 101 29.37 33.10 -90.58
C VAL A 101 30.60 32.19 -90.64
N VAL A 102 30.92 31.56 -89.49
CA VAL A 102 31.08 30.09 -89.26
C VAL A 102 31.20 29.86 -87.74
N ALA A 103 31.86 30.76 -87.00
CA ALA A 103 31.97 30.67 -85.53
C ALA A 103 30.63 30.97 -84.81
N VAL A 104 29.83 31.90 -85.33
CA VAL A 104 28.56 32.32 -84.70
C VAL A 104 27.48 31.23 -84.79
N VAL A 105 27.42 30.45 -85.87
CA VAL A 105 26.41 29.37 -85.99
C VAL A 105 26.71 28.24 -85.00
N VAL A 106 27.98 27.88 -84.81
CA VAL A 106 28.38 26.87 -83.81
C VAL A 106 28.11 27.40 -82.40
N VAL A 107 28.45 28.66 -82.09
CA VAL A 107 28.15 29.26 -80.79
C VAL A 107 26.64 29.38 -80.55
N VAL A 108 25.84 29.73 -81.56
CA VAL A 108 24.37 29.82 -81.45
C VAL A 108 23.75 28.43 -81.24
N VAL A 109 24.20 27.41 -81.96
CA VAL A 109 23.71 26.03 -81.78
C VAL A 109 24.13 25.49 -80.42
N VAL A 110 25.37 25.73 -79.98
CA VAL A 110 25.86 25.33 -78.65
C VAL A 110 25.09 26.07 -77.55
N VAL A 111 24.87 27.38 -77.68
CA VAL A 111 24.07 28.16 -76.71
C VAL A 111 22.62 27.69 -76.70
N ALA A 112 22.01 27.42 -77.85
CA ALA A 112 20.64 26.90 -77.93
C ALA A 112 20.51 25.51 -77.29
N VAL A 113 21.50 24.63 -77.49
CA VAL A 113 21.55 23.30 -76.85
C VAL A 113 21.78 23.44 -75.35
N VAL A 114 22.68 24.32 -74.90
CA VAL A 114 22.92 24.58 -73.48
C VAL A 114 21.67 25.16 -72.82
N VAL A 115 20.98 26.11 -73.46
CA VAL A 115 19.72 26.67 -72.97
C VAL A 115 18.63 25.61 -72.91
N ALA A 116 18.50 24.75 -73.93
CA ALA A 116 17.53 23.65 -73.92
C ALA A 116 17.82 22.65 -72.79
N VAL A 117 19.09 22.29 -72.58
CA VAL A 117 19.51 21.42 -71.47
C VAL A 117 19.22 22.09 -70.12
N VAL A 118 19.52 23.37 -69.95
CA VAL A 118 19.23 24.12 -68.72
C VAL A 118 17.73 24.18 -68.45
N VAL A 119 16.90 24.38 -69.47
CA VAL A 119 15.43 24.40 -69.33
C VAL A 119 14.90 23.01 -68.94
N VAL A 120 15.41 21.94 -69.55
CA VAL A 120 15.00 20.57 -69.20
C VAL A 120 15.44 20.22 -67.77
N VAL A 121 16.68 20.56 -67.39
CA VAL A 121 17.19 20.35 -66.03
C VAL A 121 16.37 21.16 -65.02
N ALA A 122 16.04 22.41 -65.32
CA ALA A 122 15.20 23.24 -64.46
C ALA A 122 13.79 22.65 -64.30
N ALA A 123 13.18 22.16 -65.38
CA ALA A 123 11.86 21.51 -65.33
C ALA A 123 11.87 20.23 -64.48
N VAL A 124 12.93 19.41 -64.60
CA VAL A 124 13.10 18.20 -63.78
C VAL A 124 13.30 18.56 -62.31
N VAL A 125 14.12 19.56 -62.00
CA VAL A 125 14.33 20.04 -60.62
C VAL A 125 13.02 20.54 -60.01
N VAL A 126 12.24 21.32 -60.75
CA VAL A 126 10.92 21.80 -60.30
C VAL A 126 9.98 20.62 -60.05
N ALA A 127 9.91 19.64 -60.93
CA ALA A 127 9.07 18.46 -60.75
C ALA A 127 9.45 17.66 -59.49
N VAL A 128 10.75 17.44 -59.26
CA VAL A 128 11.25 16.73 -58.07
C VAL A 128 10.92 17.49 -56.78
N VAL A 129 11.10 18.82 -56.78
CA VAL A 129 10.76 19.67 -55.63
C VAL A 129 9.26 19.63 -55.33
N VAL A 130 8.40 19.71 -56.36
CA VAL A 130 6.95 19.62 -56.19
C VAL A 130 6.52 18.29 -55.59
N VAL A 131 7.07 17.17 -56.08
CA VAL A 131 6.77 15.82 -55.54
C VAL A 131 7.23 15.71 -54.09
N ALA A 132 8.44 16.18 -53.76
CA ALA A 132 8.95 16.17 -52.40
C ALA A 132 8.06 17.00 -51.44
N VAL A 133 7.60 18.17 -51.87
CA VAL A 133 6.69 19.03 -51.10
C VAL A 133 5.34 18.33 -50.87
N VAL A 134 4.75 17.71 -51.89
CA VAL A 134 3.47 17.00 -51.75
C VAL A 134 3.56 15.85 -50.75
N VAL A 135 4.66 15.08 -50.76
CA VAL A 135 4.89 13.99 -49.80
C VAL A 135 5.02 14.49 -48.37
N VAL A 136 5.77 15.58 -48.15
CA VAL A 136 5.93 16.19 -46.82
C VAL A 136 4.60 16.75 -46.29
N VAL A 137 3.82 17.40 -47.16
CA VAL A 137 2.49 17.92 -46.79
C VAL A 137 1.53 16.78 -46.43
N ALA A 138 1.50 15.71 -47.23
CA ALA A 138 0.66 14.55 -46.95
C ALA A 138 1.02 13.90 -45.58
N ALA A 139 2.32 13.75 -45.30
CA ALA A 139 2.78 13.22 -44.01
C ALA A 139 2.38 14.13 -42.83
N ALA A 140 2.51 15.45 -42.97
CA ALA A 140 2.13 16.41 -41.93
C ALA A 140 0.62 16.37 -41.63
N VAL A 141 -0.22 16.25 -42.66
CA VAL A 141 -1.68 16.14 -42.51
C VAL A 141 -2.07 14.85 -41.78
N VAL A 142 -1.44 13.72 -42.11
CA VAL A 142 -1.69 12.44 -41.43
C VAL A 142 -1.35 12.53 -39.94
N VAL A 143 -0.20 13.12 -39.60
CA VAL A 143 0.20 13.33 -38.20
C VAL A 143 -0.81 14.22 -37.47
N ALA A 144 -1.25 15.32 -38.08
CA ALA A 144 -2.23 16.22 -37.48
C ALA A 144 -3.58 15.52 -37.21
N VAL A 145 -4.09 14.73 -38.17
CA VAL A 145 -5.34 13.97 -38.01
C VAL A 145 -5.23 12.93 -36.89
N VAL A 146 -4.11 12.23 -36.79
CA VAL A 146 -3.86 11.25 -35.72
C VAL A 146 -3.82 11.94 -34.36
N VAL A 147 -3.14 13.07 -34.24
CA VAL A 147 -3.07 13.84 -32.99
C VAL A 147 -4.46 14.32 -32.57
N VAL A 148 -5.24 14.89 -33.49
CA VAL A 148 -6.62 15.33 -33.20
C VAL A 148 -7.51 14.15 -32.78
N ALA A 149 -7.44 13.01 -33.46
CA ALA A 149 -8.23 11.84 -33.11
C ALA A 149 -7.87 11.29 -31.71
N VAL A 150 -6.58 11.28 -31.36
CA VAL A 150 -6.10 10.88 -30.02
C VAL A 150 -6.62 11.85 -28.96
N VAL A 151 -6.55 13.16 -29.21
CA VAL A 151 -7.03 14.19 -28.27
C VAL A 151 -8.54 14.10 -28.04
N VAL A 152 -9.33 13.95 -29.11
CA VAL A 152 -10.81 13.83 -29.01
C VAL A 152 -11.23 12.56 -28.28
N LYS A 153 -10.56 11.43 -28.55
CA LYS A 153 -10.83 10.17 -27.85
C LYS A 153 -10.52 10.28 -26.34
N PHE A 154 -9.43 10.98 -26.00
CA PHE A 154 -9.07 11.24 -24.60
C PHE A 154 -10.09 12.17 -23.91
N GLU A 155 -10.62 13.17 -24.62
CA GLU A 155 -11.64 14.08 -24.10
C GLU A 155 -12.95 13.36 -23.78
N GLN A 156 -13.45 12.52 -24.69
CA GLN A 156 -14.69 11.75 -24.48
C GLN A 156 -14.58 10.76 -23.31
N GLN A 157 -13.43 10.12 -23.11
CA GLN A 157 -13.19 9.24 -21.96
C GLN A 157 -13.21 10.02 -20.64
N THR A 158 -12.60 11.22 -20.60
CA THR A 158 -12.51 12.01 -19.36
C THR A 158 -13.81 12.70 -18.94
N VAL A 159 -14.70 13.05 -19.88
CA VAL A 159 -15.99 13.71 -19.54
C VAL A 159 -16.97 12.72 -18.90
N GLY A 160 -16.93 11.44 -19.30
CA GLY A 160 -17.71 10.38 -18.65
C GLY A 160 -17.31 10.15 -17.18
N ASP A 161 -16.01 10.27 -16.87
CA ASP A 161 -15.47 10.02 -15.52
C ASP A 161 -15.77 11.15 -14.51
N ILE A 162 -16.11 12.35 -14.96
CA ILE A 162 -16.35 13.51 -14.07
C ILE A 162 -17.74 13.46 -13.43
N GLN A 163 -18.74 12.87 -14.09
CA GLN A 163 -20.12 12.86 -13.60
C GLN A 163 -20.41 11.77 -12.55
N ASN A 164 -19.46 10.84 -12.30
CA ASN A 164 -19.64 9.70 -11.39
C ASN A 164 -18.70 9.67 -10.18
N ARG A 165 -18.02 10.76 -9.82
CA ARG A 165 -17.01 10.72 -8.75
C ARG A 165 -17.62 10.58 -7.34
N GLU A 166 -17.57 9.35 -6.84
CA GLU A 166 -17.63 9.03 -5.41
C GLU A 166 -16.60 9.88 -4.64
N LEU A 167 -16.94 10.25 -3.40
CA LEU A 167 -16.06 11.03 -2.52
C LEU A 167 -14.67 10.37 -2.45
N PRO A 168 -13.56 11.14 -2.47
CA PRO A 168 -12.23 10.55 -2.39
C PRO A 168 -12.08 9.78 -1.08
N GLU A 169 -11.88 8.46 -1.19
CA GLU A 169 -11.64 7.62 -0.02
C GLU A 169 -10.35 8.05 0.69
N THR A 170 -10.39 8.06 2.02
CA THR A 170 -9.21 8.33 2.83
C THR A 170 -8.34 7.09 2.90
N TYR A 171 -7.18 7.13 2.25
CA TYR A 171 -6.21 6.04 2.28
C TYR A 171 -5.13 6.23 3.35
N VAL A 172 -4.72 5.11 3.92
CA VAL A 172 -3.62 5.01 4.87
C VAL A 172 -2.46 4.30 4.17
N VAL A 173 -1.34 5.00 4.01
CA VAL A 173 -0.11 4.42 3.48
C VAL A 173 0.71 3.90 4.65
N SER A 174 0.94 2.60 4.70
CA SER A 174 1.71 1.94 5.75
C SER A 174 2.93 1.25 5.15
N LYS A 175 4.09 1.37 5.82
CA LYS A 175 5.30 0.65 5.42
C LYS A 175 5.03 -0.86 5.48
N TYR A 176 5.23 -1.54 4.36
CA TYR A 176 5.11 -2.99 4.29
C TYR A 176 6.22 -3.67 5.11
N ILE A 177 5.85 -4.70 5.87
CA ILE A 177 6.79 -5.53 6.62
C ILE A 177 7.31 -6.62 5.67
N THR A 178 8.53 -6.44 5.19
CA THR A 178 9.17 -7.29 4.16
C THR A 178 9.72 -8.60 4.71
N ASN A 179 9.96 -8.68 6.02
CA ASN A 179 10.55 -9.81 6.72
C ASN A 179 9.58 -10.42 7.77
N PRO A 180 8.38 -10.87 7.38
CA PRO A 180 7.46 -11.52 8.31
C PRO A 180 8.05 -12.86 8.80
N TYR A 181 7.72 -13.24 10.03
CA TYR A 181 7.99 -14.60 10.50
C TYR A 181 7.20 -15.60 9.68
N LEU A 182 7.88 -16.62 9.16
CA LEU A 182 7.28 -17.62 8.29
C LEU A 182 7.21 -18.96 9.01
N LEU A 183 6.06 -19.63 8.83
CA LEU A 183 5.85 -20.99 9.30
C LEU A 183 5.68 -21.89 8.08
N CYS A 184 6.59 -22.85 7.92
CA CYS A 184 6.70 -23.68 6.72
C CYS A 184 6.77 -22.85 5.43
N GLY A 185 7.42 -21.67 5.48
CA GLY A 185 7.54 -20.75 4.36
C GLY A 185 6.29 -19.94 4.03
N ARG A 186 5.23 -19.98 4.86
CA ARG A 186 3.98 -19.24 4.65
C ARG A 186 3.86 -18.07 5.62
N LYS A 187 3.30 -16.96 5.14
CA LYS A 187 3.01 -15.78 5.94
C LYS A 187 1.78 -16.04 6.78
N PHE A 188 1.73 -15.51 8.00
CA PHE A 188 0.54 -15.56 8.83
C PHE A 188 0.40 -14.32 9.69
N ASP A 189 -0.83 -14.00 10.07
CA ASP A 189 -1.15 -13.00 11.08
C ASP A 189 -1.92 -13.64 12.26
N LEU A 190 -1.92 -12.98 13.41
CA LEU A 190 -2.62 -13.40 14.61
C LEU A 190 -3.91 -12.61 14.78
N ARG A 191 -5.03 -13.31 14.96
CA ARG A 191 -6.27 -12.77 15.49
C ARG A 191 -6.38 -13.07 16.99
N VAL A 192 -6.36 -12.01 17.79
CA VAL A 192 -6.55 -12.06 19.25
C VAL A 192 -7.81 -11.29 19.65
N TYR A 193 -8.51 -11.75 20.68
CA TYR A 193 -9.73 -11.12 21.19
C TYR A 193 -9.46 -10.40 22.51
N VAL A 194 -9.83 -9.11 22.56
CA VAL A 194 -9.65 -8.25 23.74
C VAL A 194 -11.00 -7.62 24.07
N LEU A 195 -11.50 -7.88 25.26
CA LEU A 195 -12.75 -7.34 25.77
C LEU A 195 -12.47 -6.15 26.69
N VAL A 196 -13.12 -5.01 26.43
CA VAL A 196 -13.06 -3.84 27.30
C VAL A 196 -14.43 -3.64 27.93
N THR A 197 -14.51 -3.71 29.26
CA THR A 197 -15.77 -3.54 30.00
C THR A 197 -15.95 -2.13 30.54
N SER A 198 -14.89 -1.33 30.60
CA SER A 198 -14.96 0.09 30.97
C SER A 198 -13.71 0.84 30.48
N PHE A 199 -13.85 2.12 30.13
CA PHE A 199 -12.72 2.99 29.79
C PHE A 199 -12.37 3.99 30.90
N ASN A 200 -13.24 4.17 31.90
CA ASN A 200 -12.96 4.97 33.08
C ASN A 200 -13.73 4.41 34.31
N PRO A 201 -13.03 3.65 35.19
CA PRO A 201 -11.63 3.21 35.06
C PRO A 201 -11.42 2.25 33.88
N LEU A 202 -10.22 2.22 33.28
CA LEU A 202 -9.96 1.30 32.16
C LEU A 202 -9.91 -0.14 32.68
N LYS A 203 -10.73 -1.03 32.11
CA LYS A 203 -10.75 -2.47 32.43
C LYS A 203 -10.60 -3.31 31.17
N VAL A 204 -9.55 -4.12 31.08
CA VAL A 204 -9.17 -4.87 29.88
C VAL A 204 -8.99 -6.35 30.18
N TRP A 205 -9.69 -7.18 29.42
CA TRP A 205 -9.64 -8.63 29.46
C TRP A 205 -9.10 -9.17 28.14
N VAL A 206 -8.21 -10.14 28.20
CA VAL A 206 -7.66 -10.82 27.02
C VAL A 206 -8.16 -12.26 27.01
N TYR A 207 -8.67 -12.70 25.86
CA TYR A 207 -9.03 -14.10 25.68
C TYR A 207 -7.77 -14.94 25.44
N ARG A 208 -7.62 -16.05 26.17
CA ARG A 208 -6.44 -16.92 26.08
C ARG A 208 -6.26 -17.56 24.71
N ASP A 209 -7.36 -17.77 23.99
CA ASP A 209 -7.34 -18.44 22.71
C ASP A 209 -7.63 -17.46 21.55
N GLY A 210 -7.30 -17.90 20.36
CA GLY A 210 -7.41 -17.14 19.12
C GLY A 210 -6.79 -17.96 18.00
N PHE A 211 -6.49 -17.34 16.87
CA PHE A 211 -5.92 -18.10 15.76
C PHE A 211 -4.93 -17.32 14.91
N ALA A 212 -3.91 -18.03 14.45
CA ALA A 212 -3.03 -17.61 13.38
C ALA A 212 -3.68 -17.97 12.03
N ARG A 213 -3.83 -17.00 11.13
CA ARG A 213 -4.35 -17.20 9.77
C ARG A 213 -3.18 -17.23 8.79
N PHE A 214 -3.09 -18.30 8.00
CA PHE A 214 -2.00 -18.49 7.04
C PHE A 214 -2.40 -18.05 5.63
N SER A 215 -1.41 -17.57 4.87
CA SER A 215 -1.48 -17.53 3.40
C SER A 215 -1.52 -18.96 2.86
N ASN A 216 -2.21 -19.19 1.74
CA ASN A 216 -2.20 -20.50 1.08
C ASN A 216 -0.82 -20.76 0.45
N THR A 217 -0.29 -19.73 -0.21
CA THR A 217 0.99 -19.76 -0.95
C THR A 217 2.18 -19.42 -0.05
N ARG A 218 3.37 -19.92 -0.43
CA ARG A 218 4.64 -19.56 0.22
C ARG A 218 4.97 -18.09 -0.03
N PHE A 219 5.58 -17.46 0.96
CA PHE A 219 5.97 -16.06 0.91
C PHE A 219 7.15 -15.84 -0.06
N SER A 220 7.00 -14.89 -0.98
CA SER A 220 8.09 -14.35 -1.81
C SER A 220 7.89 -12.85 -2.01
N LEU A 221 8.97 -12.09 -2.14
CA LEU A 221 8.94 -10.67 -2.49
C LEU A 221 9.05 -10.42 -3.99
N ASP A 222 9.31 -11.46 -4.80
CA ASP A 222 9.48 -11.33 -6.24
C ASP A 222 8.16 -10.95 -6.94
N SER A 223 7.02 -11.31 -6.34
CA SER A 223 5.68 -11.12 -6.88
C SER A 223 4.80 -10.28 -5.93
N ILE A 224 5.18 -9.01 -5.69
CA ILE A 224 4.47 -8.14 -4.74
C ILE A 224 2.99 -7.89 -5.08
N ASP A 225 2.63 -8.02 -6.35
CA ASP A 225 1.27 -7.85 -6.86
C ASP A 225 0.37 -9.07 -6.56
N ASP A 226 0.95 -10.20 -6.18
CA ASP A 226 0.20 -11.41 -5.84
C ASP A 226 -0.41 -11.31 -4.43
N GLN A 227 -1.69 -10.99 -4.40
CA GLN A 227 -2.45 -10.83 -3.17
C GLN A 227 -2.51 -12.13 -2.34
N TYR A 228 -2.43 -13.31 -2.96
CA TYR A 228 -2.54 -14.59 -2.25
C TYR A 228 -1.29 -14.88 -1.40
N ILE A 229 -0.14 -14.33 -1.79
CA ILE A 229 1.12 -14.41 -1.04
C ILE A 229 1.11 -13.43 0.14
N HIS A 230 0.61 -12.22 -0.09
CA HIS A 230 0.82 -11.09 0.82
C HIS A 230 -0.34 -10.80 1.77
N LEU A 231 -1.57 -11.21 1.46
CA LEU A 231 -2.77 -11.02 2.28
C LEU A 231 -3.21 -12.35 2.90
N THR A 232 -3.41 -12.38 4.21
CA THR A 232 -3.78 -13.58 4.97
C THR A 232 -5.30 -13.69 5.24
N ASN A 233 -6.07 -12.72 4.74
CA ASN A 233 -7.51 -12.66 4.94
C ASN A 233 -8.23 -13.82 4.25
N ILE A 234 -9.07 -14.53 5.00
CA ILE A 234 -9.82 -15.70 4.52
C ILE A 234 -10.67 -15.36 3.28
N ALA A 235 -11.25 -14.15 3.22
CA ALA A 235 -12.05 -13.73 2.06
C ALA A 235 -11.24 -13.70 0.76
N VAL A 236 -9.96 -13.29 0.83
CA VAL A 236 -9.04 -13.32 -0.31
C VAL A 236 -8.57 -14.75 -0.55
N GLN A 237 -8.17 -15.47 0.50
CA GLN A 237 -7.63 -16.82 0.37
C GLN A 237 -8.63 -17.82 -0.21
N LYS A 238 -9.94 -17.65 0.05
CA LYS A 238 -11.00 -18.50 -0.52
C LYS A 238 -11.15 -18.38 -2.03
N THR A 239 -10.70 -17.30 -2.64
CA THR A 239 -10.75 -17.12 -4.10
C THR A 239 -9.52 -17.69 -4.79
N ALA A 240 -8.53 -18.18 -4.04
CA ALA A 240 -7.35 -18.81 -4.61
C ALA A 240 -7.72 -20.11 -5.34
N PRO A 241 -7.15 -20.36 -6.53
CA PRO A 241 -7.49 -21.53 -7.35
C PRO A 241 -7.13 -22.87 -6.67
N ASP A 242 -6.17 -22.84 -5.74
CA ASP A 242 -5.67 -23.98 -4.98
C ASP A 242 -6.14 -23.98 -3.52
N TYR A 243 -7.19 -23.21 -3.19
CA TYR A 243 -7.75 -23.17 -1.85
C TYR A 243 -8.32 -24.54 -1.46
N ASP A 244 -7.83 -25.06 -0.34
CA ASP A 244 -8.29 -26.32 0.23
C ASP A 244 -8.86 -26.06 1.62
N ALA A 245 -10.17 -26.28 1.77
CA ALA A 245 -10.86 -26.09 3.03
C ALA A 245 -10.41 -27.09 4.12
N GLU A 246 -9.91 -28.27 3.72
CA GLU A 246 -9.48 -29.32 4.64
C GLU A 246 -8.06 -29.12 5.15
N LYS A 247 -7.18 -28.48 4.36
CA LYS A 247 -5.80 -28.16 4.78
C LYS A 247 -5.70 -27.23 5.98
N GLY A 248 -6.80 -26.55 6.34
CA GLY A 248 -6.88 -25.74 7.55
C GLY A 248 -5.79 -24.68 7.63
N CYS A 249 -5.97 -23.54 6.96
CA CYS A 249 -5.06 -22.39 7.05
C CYS A 249 -5.21 -21.62 8.39
N LYS A 250 -5.50 -22.33 9.48
CA LYS A 250 -5.66 -21.77 10.82
C LYS A 250 -4.97 -22.64 11.85
N TRP A 251 -4.15 -22.04 12.70
CA TRP A 251 -3.65 -22.66 13.92
C TRP A 251 -4.21 -21.92 15.12
N SER A 252 -4.58 -22.64 16.17
CA SER A 252 -4.86 -21.97 17.45
C SER A 252 -3.59 -21.31 17.97
N ILE A 253 -3.75 -20.21 18.70
CA ILE A 253 -2.62 -19.53 19.34
C ILE A 253 -1.89 -20.46 20.32
N GLY A 254 -2.62 -21.37 20.98
CA GLY A 254 -1.99 -22.40 21.83
C GLY A 254 -1.10 -23.39 21.06
N CYS A 255 -1.43 -23.74 19.81
CA CYS A 255 -0.54 -24.53 18.95
C CYS A 255 0.68 -23.72 18.52
N LEU A 256 0.48 -22.46 18.11
CA LEU A 256 1.57 -21.56 17.75
C LEU A 256 2.55 -21.35 18.91
N ARG A 257 2.05 -21.07 20.12
CA ARG A 257 2.87 -20.85 21.31
C ARG A 257 3.72 -22.07 21.63
N ARG A 258 3.15 -23.27 21.59
CA ARG A 258 3.89 -24.54 21.79
C ARG A 258 4.98 -24.73 20.74
N HIS A 259 4.68 -24.44 19.48
CA HIS A 259 5.66 -24.52 18.41
C HIS A 259 6.82 -23.53 18.62
N LEU A 260 6.52 -22.27 18.91
CA LEU A 260 7.54 -21.25 19.20
C LEU A 260 8.38 -21.62 20.44
N LEU A 261 7.76 -22.17 21.49
CA LEU A 261 8.46 -22.63 22.69
C LEU A 261 9.46 -23.75 22.37
N SER A 262 9.11 -24.66 21.46
CA SER A 262 10.00 -25.76 21.06
C SER A 262 11.24 -25.29 20.28
N ILE A 263 11.14 -24.17 19.56
CA ILE A 263 12.23 -23.65 18.72
C ILE A 263 13.08 -22.62 19.47
N TYR A 264 12.46 -21.68 20.18
CA TYR A 264 13.14 -20.52 20.77
C TYR A 264 13.28 -20.58 22.29
N GLY A 265 12.64 -21.56 22.93
CA GLY A 265 12.62 -21.68 24.39
C GLY A 265 11.69 -20.67 25.08
N TYR A 266 11.58 -20.81 26.40
CA TYR A 266 10.62 -20.09 27.22
C TYR A 266 10.85 -18.56 27.23
N LYS A 267 12.09 -18.12 27.48
CA LYS A 267 12.40 -16.69 27.70
C LYS A 267 11.99 -15.81 26.52
N LYS A 268 12.38 -16.19 25.30
CA LYS A 268 12.09 -15.40 24.09
C LYS A 268 10.59 -15.37 23.76
N VAL A 269 9.89 -16.48 23.98
CA VAL A 269 8.45 -16.55 23.76
C VAL A 269 7.67 -15.75 24.80
N ALA A 270 8.08 -15.81 26.07
CA ALA A 270 7.50 -14.99 27.13
C ALA A 270 7.64 -13.49 26.81
N GLU A 271 8.81 -13.06 26.33
CA GLU A 271 9.06 -11.69 25.88
C GLU A 271 8.18 -11.28 24.70
N LEU A 272 8.07 -12.11 23.66
CA LEU A 272 7.18 -11.88 22.51
C LEU A 272 5.73 -11.62 22.98
N PHE A 273 5.20 -12.50 23.81
CA PHE A 273 3.82 -12.41 24.26
C PHE A 273 3.61 -11.24 25.24
N HIS A 274 4.63 -10.89 26.03
CA HIS A 274 4.63 -9.66 26.82
C HIS A 274 4.56 -8.40 25.94
N GLN A 275 5.31 -8.36 24.84
CA GLN A 275 5.23 -7.26 23.86
C GLN A 275 3.84 -7.19 23.20
N VAL A 276 3.17 -8.32 23.00
CA VAL A 276 1.77 -8.36 22.54
C VAL A 276 0.82 -7.73 23.55
N ASP A 277 0.96 -8.00 24.84
CA ASP A 277 0.12 -7.37 25.88
C ASP A 277 0.31 -5.85 25.92
N ILE A 278 1.56 -5.39 25.73
CA ILE A 278 1.90 -3.97 25.61
C ILE A 278 1.18 -3.32 24.42
N ILE A 279 1.02 -4.03 23.29
CA ILE A 279 0.24 -3.53 22.15
C ILE A 279 -1.20 -3.24 22.58
N PHE A 280 -1.84 -4.17 23.29
CA PHE A 280 -3.23 -4.02 23.74
C PHE A 280 -3.41 -2.85 24.70
N ILE A 281 -2.53 -2.73 25.69
CA ILE A 281 -2.63 -1.67 26.69
C ILE A 281 -2.25 -0.32 26.07
N GLY A 282 -1.17 -0.26 25.29
CA GLY A 282 -0.69 0.95 24.64
C GLY A 282 -1.70 1.53 23.65
N SER A 283 -2.37 0.69 22.84
CA SER A 283 -3.44 1.12 21.94
C SER A 283 -4.63 1.70 22.70
N LEU A 284 -5.12 1.02 23.75
CA LEU A 284 -6.29 1.42 24.53
C LEU A 284 -6.02 2.68 25.37
N LEU A 285 -4.87 2.78 26.05
CA LEU A 285 -4.47 3.98 26.78
C LEU A 285 -4.37 5.21 25.87
N SER A 286 -3.97 5.02 24.61
CA SER A 286 -3.88 6.13 23.66
C SER A 286 -5.25 6.76 23.32
N VAL A 287 -6.33 5.98 23.44
CA VAL A 287 -7.70 6.42 23.10
C VAL A 287 -8.60 6.64 24.32
N GLN A 288 -8.18 6.19 25.51
CA GLN A 288 -8.96 6.22 26.75
C GLN A 288 -9.62 7.59 27.04
N LYS A 289 -8.92 8.71 26.76
CA LYS A 289 -9.44 10.07 27.02
C LYS A 289 -10.43 10.60 25.98
N ILE A 290 -10.52 9.94 24.83
CA ILE A 290 -11.30 10.40 23.67
C ILE A 290 -12.52 9.51 23.45
N ILE A 291 -12.41 8.24 23.80
CA ILE A 291 -13.51 7.30 23.68
C ILE A 291 -14.62 7.64 24.68
N ILE A 292 -15.86 7.50 24.24
CA ILE A 292 -17.02 7.75 25.09
C ILE A 292 -17.05 6.65 26.15
N ASN A 293 -17.09 7.05 27.42
CA ASN A 293 -17.19 6.11 28.53
C ASN A 293 -18.63 6.08 29.06
N ASP A 294 -19.34 5.00 28.74
CA ASP A 294 -20.58 4.63 29.39
C ASP A 294 -20.34 3.31 30.15
N LYS A 295 -20.72 3.27 31.43
CA LYS A 295 -20.56 2.08 32.29
C LYS A 295 -21.43 0.90 31.83
N ARG A 296 -22.39 1.15 30.93
CA ARG A 296 -23.30 0.14 30.37
C ARG A 296 -22.79 -0.42 29.05
N CYS A 297 -21.67 0.10 28.55
CA CYS A 297 -21.08 -0.34 27.29
C CYS A 297 -19.86 -1.22 27.57
N PHE A 298 -19.78 -2.30 26.81
CA PHE A 298 -18.59 -3.12 26.66
C PHE A 298 -18.36 -3.32 25.17
N GLU A 299 -17.12 -3.58 24.77
CA GLU A 299 -16.79 -3.84 23.37
C GLU A 299 -15.76 -4.96 23.27
N LEU A 300 -16.00 -5.89 22.36
CA LEU A 300 -15.06 -6.95 22.01
C LEU A 300 -14.28 -6.53 20.76
N TYR A 301 -12.96 -6.38 20.91
CA TYR A 301 -12.07 -6.02 19.82
C TYR A 301 -11.32 -7.24 19.27
N GLY A 302 -11.14 -7.27 17.96
CA GLY A 302 -10.23 -8.19 17.28
C GLY A 302 -8.94 -7.49 16.92
N TYR A 303 -7.82 -7.92 17.51
CA TYR A 303 -6.49 -7.42 17.20
C TYR A 303 -5.83 -8.28 16.14
N ASP A 304 -5.27 -7.63 15.13
CA ASP A 304 -4.53 -8.27 14.04
C ASP A 304 -3.04 -7.94 14.20
N ILE A 305 -2.24 -8.94 14.54
CA ILE A 305 -0.82 -8.78 14.84
C ILE A 305 0.02 -9.62 13.88
N LEU A 306 1.04 -9.02 13.30
CA LEU A 306 2.04 -9.70 12.48
C LEU A 306 3.34 -9.87 13.28
N LEU A 307 3.97 -11.04 13.18
CA LEU A 307 5.31 -11.24 13.73
C LEU A 307 6.35 -11.05 12.63
N ASP A 308 7.47 -10.41 12.94
CA ASP A 308 8.65 -10.39 12.06
C ASP A 308 9.63 -11.52 12.38
N ASP A 309 10.64 -11.69 11.52
CA ASP A 309 11.72 -12.69 11.65
C ASP A 309 12.46 -12.68 13.01
N ASN A 310 12.47 -11.54 13.71
CA ASN A 310 13.08 -11.38 15.02
C ASN A 310 12.12 -11.72 16.17
N LEU A 311 10.88 -12.13 15.85
CA LEU A 311 9.76 -12.31 16.78
C LEU A 311 9.30 -11.02 17.45
N ARG A 312 9.41 -9.88 16.77
CA ARG A 312 8.78 -8.63 17.22
C ARG A 312 7.33 -8.59 16.69
N PRO A 313 6.34 -8.30 17.55
CA PRO A 313 4.96 -8.17 17.13
C PRO A 313 4.67 -6.75 16.60
N TRP A 314 3.91 -6.69 15.52
CA TRP A 314 3.47 -5.49 14.84
C TRP A 314 1.96 -5.44 14.75
N LEU A 315 1.35 -4.38 15.29
CA LEU A 315 -0.07 -4.11 15.14
C LEU A 315 -0.40 -3.70 13.71
N LEU A 316 -1.28 -4.45 13.05
CA LEU A 316 -1.79 -4.13 11.72
C LEU A 316 -3.09 -3.33 11.80
N GLU A 317 -4.10 -3.90 12.47
CA GLU A 317 -5.42 -3.29 12.62
C GLU A 317 -6.10 -3.73 13.92
N ILE A 318 -7.10 -2.95 14.32
CA ILE A 318 -8.01 -3.27 15.43
C ILE A 318 -9.42 -3.19 14.88
N ASN A 319 -10.09 -4.32 14.88
CA ASN A 319 -11.45 -4.47 14.40
C ASN A 319 -12.43 -4.28 15.56
N ALA A 320 -13.28 -3.25 15.46
CA ALA A 320 -14.51 -3.20 16.24
C ALA A 320 -15.49 -4.22 15.65
N CYS A 321 -16.18 -4.99 16.49
CA CYS A 321 -17.03 -6.11 16.06
C CYS A 321 -16.29 -7.12 15.14
N PRO A 322 -15.34 -7.92 15.66
CA PRO A 322 -14.65 -8.93 14.86
C PRO A 322 -15.64 -9.96 14.29
N SER A 323 -15.36 -10.49 13.09
CA SER A 323 -16.24 -11.49 12.46
C SER A 323 -16.39 -12.76 13.32
N LEU A 324 -17.63 -13.06 13.68
CA LEU A 324 -18.04 -14.25 14.44
C LEU A 324 -18.59 -15.37 13.55
N THR A 325 -18.51 -15.24 12.22
CA THR A 325 -18.92 -16.30 11.30
C THR A 325 -17.95 -17.47 11.39
N ALA A 326 -18.45 -18.66 11.72
CA ALA A 326 -17.61 -19.85 11.83
C ALA A 326 -17.31 -20.47 10.46
N SER A 327 -16.03 -20.66 10.15
CA SER A 327 -15.60 -21.34 8.91
C SER A 327 -15.30 -22.83 9.09
N SER A 328 -14.99 -23.25 10.32
CA SER A 328 -14.70 -24.65 10.69
C SER A 328 -15.33 -24.98 12.03
N LYS A 329 -15.34 -26.26 12.40
CA LYS A 329 -15.84 -26.70 13.70
C LYS A 329 -15.05 -26.10 14.86
N GLU A 330 -13.74 -26.01 14.72
CA GLU A 330 -12.84 -25.41 15.72
C GLU A 330 -13.12 -23.91 15.87
N ASP A 331 -13.33 -23.19 14.76
CA ASP A 331 -13.68 -21.78 14.77
C ASP A 331 -15.06 -21.54 15.41
N TYR A 332 -16.02 -22.43 15.16
CA TYR A 332 -17.34 -22.41 15.81
C TYR A 332 -17.19 -22.57 17.32
N THR A 333 -16.49 -23.61 17.79
CA THR A 333 -16.28 -23.86 19.21
C THR A 333 -15.57 -22.70 19.90
N LEU A 334 -14.50 -22.17 19.30
CA LEU A 334 -13.77 -21.01 19.81
C LEU A 334 -14.71 -19.81 19.99
N LYS A 335 -15.47 -19.45 18.96
CA LYS A 335 -16.33 -18.26 18.95
C LYS A 335 -17.53 -18.39 19.88
N THR A 336 -18.16 -19.57 19.95
CA THR A 336 -19.26 -19.81 20.89
C THR A 336 -18.77 -19.71 22.33
N ASN A 337 -17.61 -20.31 22.66
CA ASN A 337 -17.03 -20.22 24.00
C ASN A 337 -16.62 -18.78 24.33
N LEU A 338 -15.97 -18.08 23.40
CA LEU A 338 -15.63 -16.67 23.53
C LEU A 338 -16.84 -15.81 23.90
N LEU A 339 -17.98 -16.02 23.23
CA LEU A 339 -19.21 -15.27 23.50
C LEU A 339 -19.82 -15.63 24.86
N ASN A 340 -19.85 -16.92 25.22
CA ASN A 340 -20.34 -17.36 26.52
C ASN A 340 -19.49 -16.76 27.66
N ASP A 341 -18.17 -16.92 27.57
CA ASP A 341 -17.24 -16.38 28.56
C ASP A 341 -17.30 -14.84 28.61
N MET A 342 -17.55 -14.17 27.48
CA MET A 342 -17.72 -12.71 27.43
C MET A 342 -18.96 -12.28 28.21
N LEU A 343 -20.10 -12.98 28.03
CA LEU A 343 -21.32 -12.68 28.77
C LEU A 343 -21.15 -12.96 30.28
N ASP A 344 -20.37 -13.99 30.62
CA ASP A 344 -20.00 -14.26 32.02
C ASP A 344 -19.13 -13.14 32.61
N VAL A 345 -18.20 -12.55 31.85
CA VAL A 345 -17.39 -11.40 32.28
C VAL A 345 -18.24 -10.13 32.45
N VAL A 346 -19.19 -9.89 31.55
CA VAL A 346 -20.10 -8.73 31.63
C VAL A 346 -21.02 -8.84 32.84
N ASP A 347 -21.33 -10.08 33.25
CA ASP A 347 -22.05 -10.40 34.49
C ASP A 347 -23.38 -9.66 34.64
N LEU A 348 -24.25 -9.81 33.64
CA LEU A 348 -25.58 -9.18 33.63
C LEU A 348 -26.46 -9.57 34.83
N GLU A 349 -26.16 -10.70 35.47
CA GLU A 349 -26.90 -11.21 36.64
C GLU A 349 -26.25 -10.82 37.98
N GLY A 350 -25.08 -10.17 37.99
CA GLY A 350 -24.40 -9.74 39.21
C GLY A 350 -23.90 -10.90 40.08
N ARG A 351 -23.46 -12.00 39.47
CA ARG A 351 -22.95 -13.20 40.15
C ARG A 351 -21.49 -13.08 40.57
N LEU A 352 -20.72 -12.18 39.96
CA LEU A 352 -19.30 -11.99 40.23
C LEU A 352 -19.08 -11.06 41.43
N THR A 353 -17.98 -11.31 42.13
CA THR A 353 -17.56 -10.61 43.34
C THR A 353 -16.65 -9.40 43.07
N SER A 354 -16.35 -9.10 41.80
CA SER A 354 -15.48 -8.02 41.32
C SER A 354 -13.97 -8.19 41.62
N PHE A 355 -13.54 -9.33 42.18
CA PHE A 355 -12.14 -9.66 42.45
C PHE A 355 -11.57 -10.72 41.51
N GLU A 356 -12.38 -11.18 40.54
CA GLU A 356 -12.00 -12.22 39.61
C GLU A 356 -10.89 -11.75 38.67
N LYS A 357 -9.74 -12.41 38.75
CA LYS A 357 -8.64 -12.21 37.80
C LYS A 357 -8.84 -13.01 36.51
N ARG A 358 -9.73 -14.00 36.53
CA ARG A 358 -10.05 -14.88 35.41
C ARG A 358 -11.52 -15.27 35.46
N VAL A 359 -12.19 -15.17 34.31
CA VAL A 359 -13.57 -15.63 34.11
C VAL A 359 -13.59 -16.39 32.79
N GLY A 360 -13.98 -17.67 32.83
CA GLY A 360 -13.84 -18.55 31.66
C GLY A 360 -12.39 -18.63 31.17
N ASP A 361 -12.18 -18.37 29.88
CA ASP A 361 -10.85 -18.22 29.27
C ASP A 361 -10.46 -16.74 29.02
N PHE A 362 -11.14 -15.78 29.65
CA PHE A 362 -10.67 -14.40 29.75
C PHE A 362 -9.80 -14.18 30.99
N ASP A 363 -8.65 -13.54 30.82
CA ASP A 363 -7.82 -13.03 31.92
C ASP A 363 -7.88 -11.51 31.98
N LEU A 364 -8.03 -10.97 33.19
CA LEU A 364 -7.94 -9.55 33.45
C LEU A 364 -6.47 -9.13 33.45
N ILE A 365 -6.09 -8.28 32.50
CA ILE A 365 -4.71 -7.78 32.37
C ILE A 365 -4.54 -6.34 32.89
N TRP A 366 -5.64 -5.59 32.98
CA TRP A 366 -5.62 -4.19 33.41
C TRP A 366 -6.93 -3.79 34.10
N ASP A 367 -6.85 -3.19 35.28
CA ASP A 367 -7.95 -2.56 36.03
C ASP A 367 -7.45 -1.26 36.67
N ASP A 368 -7.57 -0.16 35.93
CA ASP A 368 -6.96 1.16 36.22
C ASP A 368 -5.45 1.13 36.54
N GLY A 369 -4.81 0.03 36.16
CA GLY A 369 -3.44 -0.30 36.48
C GLY A 369 -3.16 -1.76 36.11
N PRO A 370 -1.88 -2.15 36.05
CA PRO A 370 -1.52 -3.50 35.68
C PRO A 370 -1.92 -4.50 36.76
N ILE A 371 -2.55 -5.60 36.34
CA ILE A 371 -2.89 -6.69 37.25
C ILE A 371 -1.74 -7.69 37.28
N HIS A 372 -1.23 -7.99 38.48
CA HIS A 372 -0.26 -9.06 38.66
C HIS A 372 -0.91 -10.41 38.36
N PRO A 373 -0.23 -11.28 37.60
CA PRO A 373 -0.74 -12.57 37.21
C PRO A 373 -1.13 -13.41 38.43
N ALA A 374 -2.18 -14.22 38.28
CA ALA A 374 -2.46 -15.29 39.25
C ALA A 374 -1.28 -16.29 39.29
N SER A 375 -1.09 -16.93 40.44
CA SER A 375 -0.05 -17.93 40.74
C SER A 375 0.02 -19.12 39.77
N ASP A 376 -0.99 -19.27 38.90
CA ASP A 376 -1.17 -20.42 38.00
C ASP A 376 -0.51 -20.19 36.61
N THR A 377 0.33 -19.17 36.49
CA THR A 377 1.23 -19.02 35.32
C THR A 377 2.28 -20.12 35.33
N THR A 378 2.84 -20.47 34.15
CA THR A 378 4.00 -21.36 34.06
C THR A 378 5.17 -20.82 34.90
N GLU A 379 5.33 -19.49 34.99
CA GLU A 379 6.32 -18.84 35.84
C GLU A 379 5.97 -18.94 37.34
N GLY A 380 4.72 -18.68 37.72
CA GLY A 380 4.25 -18.83 39.09
C GLY A 380 4.36 -20.28 39.58
N TRP A 381 4.02 -21.25 38.73
CA TRP A 381 4.24 -22.66 38.99
C TRP A 381 5.72 -23.02 39.05
N LEU A 382 6.57 -22.52 38.14
CA LEU A 382 8.01 -22.76 38.16
C LEU A 382 8.66 -22.17 39.42
N ILE A 383 8.28 -20.94 39.81
CA ILE A 383 8.75 -20.28 41.03
C ILE A 383 8.26 -21.05 42.26
N ASN A 384 6.99 -21.47 42.29
CA ASN A 384 6.43 -22.21 43.41
C ASN A 384 7.05 -23.63 43.51
N ALA A 385 7.29 -24.30 42.37
CA ALA A 385 7.99 -25.57 42.28
C ALA A 385 9.47 -25.45 42.70
N LEU A 386 10.17 -24.40 42.26
CA LEU A 386 11.55 -24.11 42.66
C LEU A 386 11.66 -23.79 44.16
N ASN A 387 10.71 -23.03 44.71
CA ASN A 387 10.62 -22.73 46.14
C ASN A 387 10.29 -23.98 46.98
N THR A 388 9.52 -24.91 46.42
CA THR A 388 9.23 -26.21 47.05
C THR A 388 10.46 -27.12 47.05
N ILE A 389 11.34 -26.99 46.06
CA ILE A 389 12.57 -27.79 45.94
C ILE A 389 13.72 -27.24 46.80
N ASN A 390 13.76 -25.93 47.07
CA ASN A 390 14.80 -25.29 47.91
C ASN A 390 14.19 -24.34 48.95
N PRO A 391 13.70 -24.85 50.10
CA PRO A 391 13.03 -24.04 51.11
C PRO A 391 13.95 -23.10 51.92
N PHE A 392 15.27 -23.05 51.66
CA PHE A 392 16.26 -22.35 52.50
C PHE A 392 16.79 -21.01 51.98
N ASN A 393 16.23 -20.44 50.91
CA ASN A 393 16.65 -19.10 50.42
C ASN A 393 15.64 -17.98 50.75
N SER A 394 14.76 -18.16 51.74
CA SER A 394 13.71 -17.18 52.09
C SER A 394 14.17 -15.99 52.93
N GLU A 395 15.48 -15.75 53.06
CA GLU A 395 16.01 -14.60 53.83
C GLU A 395 17.09 -13.88 53.03
N ASN A 396 16.68 -13.03 52.07
CA ASN A 396 17.35 -11.79 51.63
C ASN A 396 16.89 -11.30 50.25
N SER A 397 15.58 -11.12 50.05
CA SER A 397 15.11 -10.25 48.97
C SER A 397 13.84 -9.53 49.37
N SER A 398 13.96 -8.61 50.33
CA SER A 398 13.06 -7.47 50.44
C SER A 398 13.31 -6.50 49.27
N GLU A 399 13.23 -6.99 48.03
CA GLU A 399 12.99 -6.11 46.90
C GLU A 399 11.50 -5.78 46.95
N SER A 400 11.22 -4.53 47.32
CA SER A 400 9.93 -3.89 47.09
C SER A 400 9.46 -4.27 45.69
N VAL A 401 8.40 -5.06 45.60
CA VAL A 401 7.75 -5.47 44.35
C VAL A 401 7.18 -4.21 43.73
N HIS A 402 8.01 -3.49 42.98
CA HIS A 402 7.60 -2.34 42.21
C HIS A 402 6.55 -2.82 41.21
N VAL A 403 5.39 -2.14 41.21
CA VAL A 403 4.28 -2.28 40.24
C VAL A 403 4.79 -2.19 38.78
N PHE A 404 5.96 -1.58 38.63
CA PHE A 404 6.73 -1.51 37.41
C PHE A 404 8.00 -2.36 37.56
N GLY A 405 8.26 -3.28 36.63
CA GLY A 405 9.56 -3.93 36.48
C GLY A 405 10.69 -2.91 36.23
N PRO A 406 11.96 -3.37 36.22
CA PRO A 406 13.05 -2.50 35.81
C PRO A 406 12.68 -1.85 34.47
N ASN A 407 12.79 -0.52 34.39
CA ASN A 407 12.40 0.34 33.26
C ASN A 407 10.94 0.87 33.23
N GLY A 408 10.21 0.90 34.36
CA GLY A 408 8.92 1.60 34.42
C GLY A 408 7.76 0.88 33.71
N LEU A 409 7.91 -0.42 33.41
CA LEU A 409 6.92 -1.23 32.69
C LEU A 409 6.08 -2.11 33.62
N PRO A 410 4.78 -2.25 33.41
CA PRO A 410 3.99 -3.22 34.18
C PRO A 410 4.49 -4.66 33.96
N ARG A 411 4.72 -5.43 35.03
CA ARG A 411 5.00 -6.88 34.93
C ARG A 411 3.71 -7.61 34.49
N LEU A 412 3.50 -7.73 33.17
CA LEU A 412 2.39 -8.48 32.58
C LEU A 412 2.89 -9.86 32.14
N ASN A 413 2.39 -10.93 32.75
CA ASN A 413 2.60 -12.27 32.20
C ASN A 413 1.46 -12.59 31.24
N SER A 414 1.78 -12.65 29.95
CA SER A 414 0.81 -12.95 28.91
C SER A 414 0.34 -14.41 28.99
N PHE A 415 -0.95 -14.56 29.25
CA PHE A 415 -1.66 -15.84 29.26
C PHE A 415 -2.14 -16.26 27.86
N LEU A 416 -1.88 -15.43 26.84
CA LEU A 416 -2.26 -15.70 25.47
C LEU A 416 -1.56 -16.98 24.98
N GLY A 417 -2.35 -17.99 24.59
CA GLY A 417 -1.87 -19.31 24.19
C GLY A 417 -1.48 -20.25 25.33
N CYS A 418 -1.68 -19.87 26.59
CA CYS A 418 -1.57 -20.80 27.72
C CYS A 418 -2.74 -21.79 27.72
N THR A 419 -2.66 -22.86 28.51
CA THR A 419 -3.70 -23.91 28.54
C THR A 419 -5.08 -23.32 28.81
N SER A 420 -5.94 -23.36 27.79
CA SER A 420 -7.38 -23.11 27.88
C SER A 420 -8.08 -24.35 28.44
N ARG A 421 -9.38 -24.25 28.78
CA ARG A 421 -10.15 -25.40 29.25
C ARG A 421 -10.21 -26.56 28.24
N GLN A 422 -9.86 -26.33 26.97
CA GLN A 422 -9.80 -27.36 25.94
C GLN A 422 -8.45 -27.37 25.23
N SER A 423 -7.62 -28.37 25.54
CA SER A 423 -6.42 -28.69 24.78
C SER A 423 -6.81 -29.14 23.36
N ALA A 424 -6.80 -28.23 22.39
CA ALA A 424 -6.90 -28.58 20.98
C ALA A 424 -5.75 -29.55 20.61
N ARG A 425 -6.10 -30.71 20.03
CA ARG A 425 -5.12 -31.60 19.39
C ARG A 425 -4.49 -30.81 18.24
N CYS A 426 -3.20 -30.47 18.34
CA CYS A 426 -2.50 -29.94 17.18
C CYS A 426 -2.40 -31.06 16.13
N LYS A 427 -3.13 -30.91 15.03
CA LYS A 427 -2.78 -31.63 13.81
C LYS A 427 -1.59 -30.87 13.21
N LEU A 428 -0.38 -31.34 13.49
CA LEU A 428 0.75 -31.05 12.61
C LEU A 428 0.38 -31.69 11.27
N ASP A 429 0.08 -30.86 10.28
CA ASP A 429 -0.04 -31.35 8.92
C ASP A 429 1.31 -31.96 8.54
N SER A 430 1.35 -33.26 8.23
CA SER A 430 2.58 -34.03 7.93
C SER A 430 3.38 -33.52 6.72
N LYS A 431 2.91 -32.45 6.08
CA LYS A 431 3.57 -31.70 5.00
C LYS A 431 4.33 -30.47 5.50
N CYS A 432 4.26 -30.18 6.81
CA CYS A 432 5.24 -29.46 7.60
C CYS A 432 6.03 -30.49 8.43
#